data_AF-A0A364V396-F1
#
_entry.id   AF-A0A364V396-F1
#
_cell.length_a   1.000
_cell.length_b   1.000
_cell.length_c   1.000
_cell.angle_alpha   90.00
_cell.angle_beta   90.00
_cell.angle_gamma   90.00
#
_symmetry.space_group_name_H-M   'P 1'
#
loop_
_entity.id
_entity.type
_entity.pdbx_description
1 polymer ?
#
loop_
_entity_poly.entity_id
_entity_poly.type
_entity_poly.pdbx_seq_one_letter_code
_entity_poly.pdbx_strand_id
1 'polypeptide(L)'
;LNDIGEVPPLHYHVSDATGHSVEVSFKEGEVVIKDNPIGVLTNHPDLDWHYSNLRQYINISPYPATAKLLEGVTIEPLGNEAGTFGLPGGFTSTERFVRMAFMKANIAQNNDKEMDLMNAFYLLDAVNIPIGIVRPHDADNHYTMYQT
;
A
#
# COMPACT_ATOMS: atom_id res chain seq x y z
N LEU A 1 -15.21 -7.63 28.19
CA LEU A 1 -15.21 -6.15 27.93
C LEU A 1 -14.21 -5.40 28.81
N ASN A 2 -13.78 -5.98 29.95
CA ASN A 2 -12.69 -5.44 30.78
C ASN A 2 -11.29 -5.91 30.34
N ASP A 3 -11.18 -6.54 29.16
CA ASP A 3 -9.97 -7.25 28.72
C ASP A 3 -9.02 -6.38 27.89
N ILE A 4 -9.37 -5.10 27.69
CA ILE A 4 -8.55 -4.14 26.96
C ILE A 4 -8.28 -2.97 27.91
N GLY A 5 -7.08 -2.97 28.51
CA GLY A 5 -6.65 -1.92 29.45
C GLY A 5 -6.42 -0.55 28.78
N GLU A 6 -6.43 -0.50 27.45
CA GLU A 6 -6.30 0.70 26.63
C GLU A 6 -7.20 0.62 25.39
N VAL A 7 -7.65 1.77 24.88
CA VAL A 7 -8.37 1.84 23.61
C VAL A 7 -7.33 1.88 22.48
N PRO A 8 -7.28 0.89 21.57
CA PRO A 8 -6.31 0.90 20.49
C PRO A 8 -6.53 2.10 19.56
N PRO A 9 -5.47 2.75 19.05
CA PRO A 9 -5.60 3.84 18.09
C PRO A 9 -6.02 3.25 16.73
N LEU A 10 -7.32 3.37 16.41
CA LEU A 10 -7.90 2.84 15.19
C LEU A 10 -8.36 3.95 14.23
N HIS A 11 -8.25 3.65 12.96
CA HIS A 11 -8.96 4.30 11.87
C HIS A 11 -9.60 3.23 10.98
N TYR A 12 -10.58 3.61 10.17
CA TYR A 12 -11.37 2.65 9.40
C TYR A 12 -11.36 3.00 7.93
N HIS A 13 -11.21 1.97 7.11
CA HIS A 13 -11.48 2.03 5.68
C HIS A 13 -12.91 1.53 5.45
N VAL A 14 -13.75 2.36 4.84
CA VAL A 14 -15.14 1.99 4.51
C VAL A 14 -15.32 2.17 3.01
N SER A 15 -15.85 1.13 2.35
CA SER A 15 -16.17 1.16 0.92
C SER A 15 -17.62 0.70 0.70
N ASP A 16 -18.30 1.28 -0.29
CA ASP A 16 -19.65 0.88 -0.66
C ASP A 16 -19.70 0.08 -1.99
N ALA A 17 -20.90 -0.35 -2.39
CA ALA A 17 -21.11 -1.12 -3.61
C ALA A 17 -20.84 -0.33 -4.91
N THR A 18 -20.68 1.00 -4.83
CA THR A 18 -20.30 1.85 -5.98
C THR A 18 -18.78 1.89 -6.18
N GLY A 19 -18.02 1.40 -5.19
CA GLY A 19 -16.56 1.50 -5.16
C GLY A 19 -16.05 2.81 -4.55
N HIS A 20 -16.93 3.66 -4.03
CA HIS A 20 -16.51 4.84 -3.27
C HIS A 20 -15.96 4.40 -1.92
N SER A 21 -14.80 4.94 -1.55
CA SER A 21 -14.12 4.63 -0.29
C SER A 21 -13.85 5.90 0.51
N VAL A 22 -13.94 5.78 1.84
CA VAL A 22 -13.55 6.82 2.81
C VAL A 22 -12.64 6.25 3.90
N GLU A 23 -11.82 7.12 4.48
CA GLU A 23 -11.20 6.92 5.79
C GLU A 23 -12.10 7.56 6.86
N VAL A 24 -12.36 6.82 7.93
CA VAL A 24 -12.97 7.34 9.17
C VAL A 24 -11.91 7.30 10.26
N SER A 25 -11.57 8.47 10.80
CA SER A 25 -10.57 8.62 11.86
C SER A 25 -11.14 9.45 13.02
N PHE A 26 -10.40 9.50 14.14
CA PHE A 26 -10.80 10.24 15.33
C PHE A 26 -9.71 11.23 15.71
N LYS A 27 -10.06 12.52 15.73
CA LYS A 27 -9.13 13.59 16.07
C LYS A 27 -9.76 14.48 17.12
N GLU A 28 -9.07 14.66 18.25
CA GLU A 28 -9.52 15.53 19.34
C GLU A 28 -10.94 15.21 19.86
N GLY A 29 -11.33 13.94 19.80
CA GLY A 29 -12.65 13.46 20.23
C GLY A 29 -13.75 13.56 19.17
N GLU A 30 -13.43 14.04 17.96
CA GLU A 30 -14.37 14.16 16.85
C GLU A 30 -14.12 13.09 15.78
N VAL A 31 -15.20 12.68 15.12
CA VAL A 31 -15.15 11.80 13.95
C VAL A 31 -14.78 12.63 12.73
N VAL A 32 -13.70 12.27 12.05
CA VAL A 32 -13.26 12.86 10.79
C VAL A 32 -13.48 11.84 9.68
N ILE A 33 -14.29 12.19 8.69
CA ILE A 33 -14.53 11.37 7.50
C ILE A 33 -13.86 12.05 6.32
N LYS A 34 -13.07 11.28 5.57
CA LYS A 34 -12.30 11.78 4.45
C LYS A 34 -12.42 10.86 3.24
N ASP A 35 -12.64 11.44 2.06
CA ASP A 35 -12.61 10.70 0.80
C ASP A 35 -11.27 10.02 0.58
N ASN A 36 -11.32 8.75 0.17
CA ASN A 36 -10.17 7.96 -0.17
C ASN A 36 -10.32 7.37 -1.58
N PRO A 37 -10.23 8.19 -2.65
CA PRO A 37 -10.41 7.71 -4.02
C PRO A 37 -9.37 6.68 -4.47
N ILE A 38 -8.20 6.63 -3.83
CA ILE A 38 -7.20 5.56 -4.07
C ILE A 38 -7.70 4.23 -3.50
N GLY A 39 -8.54 4.25 -2.46
CA GLY A 39 -9.13 3.09 -1.82
C GLY A 39 -8.08 2.13 -1.28
N VAL A 40 -7.05 2.68 -0.64
CA VAL A 40 -5.99 1.98 0.10
C VAL A 40 -5.85 2.66 1.45
N LEU A 41 -5.68 1.90 2.52
CA LEU A 41 -5.41 2.41 3.86
C LEU A 41 -4.45 1.47 4.58
N THR A 42 -3.49 2.01 5.34
CA THR A 42 -2.56 1.24 6.16
C THR A 42 -2.66 1.67 7.63
N ASN A 43 -1.61 2.24 8.21
CA ASN A 43 -1.58 2.74 9.58
C ASN A 43 -1.05 4.19 9.54
N HIS A 44 -0.67 4.73 10.70
CA HIS A 44 -0.04 6.04 10.82
C HIS A 44 1.12 6.24 9.80
N PRO A 45 1.34 7.46 9.25
CA PRO A 45 0.62 8.72 9.47
C PRO A 45 -0.79 8.79 8.84
N ASP A 46 -1.44 9.96 8.89
CA ASP A 46 -2.77 10.16 8.31
C ASP A 46 -2.79 10.05 6.77
N LEU A 47 -3.98 9.94 6.19
CA LEU A 47 -4.15 9.77 4.75
C LEU A 47 -3.59 10.94 3.91
N ASP A 48 -3.61 12.18 4.41
CA ASP A 48 -3.01 13.34 3.69
C ASP A 48 -1.50 13.21 3.57
N TRP A 49 -0.87 12.73 4.64
CA TRP A 49 0.54 12.44 4.63
C TRP A 49 0.87 11.34 3.63
N HIS A 50 0.08 10.25 3.59
CA HIS A 50 0.29 9.18 2.61
C HIS A 50 0.17 9.68 1.17
N TYR A 51 -0.80 10.56 0.89
CA TYR A 51 -0.92 11.20 -0.43
C TYR A 51 0.25 12.14 -0.75
N SER A 52 0.76 12.86 0.25
CA SER A 52 1.97 13.66 0.11
C SER A 52 3.20 12.79 -0.17
N ASN A 53 3.29 11.62 0.48
CA ASN A 53 4.36 10.66 0.28
C ASN A 53 4.36 10.06 -1.13
N LEU A 54 3.19 9.79 -1.72
CA LEU A 54 3.09 9.31 -3.11
C LEU A 54 3.76 10.25 -4.12
N ARG A 55 3.88 11.55 -3.82
CA ARG A 55 4.55 12.52 -4.70
C ARG A 55 6.03 12.21 -4.92
N GLN A 56 6.66 11.46 -4.01
CA GLN A 56 8.04 11.02 -4.14
C GLN A 56 8.20 9.90 -5.20
N TYR A 57 7.10 9.26 -5.60
CA TYR A 57 7.07 8.07 -6.43
C TYR A 57 6.42 8.30 -7.80
N ILE A 58 6.19 9.56 -8.20
CA ILE A 58 5.50 9.92 -9.45
C ILE A 58 6.18 9.42 -10.73
N ASN A 59 7.49 9.12 -10.65
CA ASN A 59 8.26 8.64 -11.79
C ASN A 59 8.22 7.11 -11.95
N ILE A 60 7.62 6.40 -10.99
CA ILE A 60 7.47 4.94 -11.04
C ILE A 60 6.38 4.59 -12.03
N SER A 61 6.66 3.60 -12.87
CA SER A 61 5.81 3.20 -14.00
C SER A 61 5.77 1.67 -14.14
N PRO A 62 4.65 1.08 -14.59
CA PRO A 62 4.63 -0.33 -14.96
C PRO A 62 5.42 -0.62 -16.25
N TYR A 63 5.81 0.42 -17.00
CA TYR A 63 6.54 0.30 -18.25
C TYR A 63 8.04 0.50 -18.05
N PRO A 64 8.90 -0.32 -18.68
CA PRO A 64 10.34 -0.14 -18.58
C PRO A 64 10.77 1.24 -19.10
N ALA A 65 11.83 1.78 -18.50
CA ALA A 65 12.49 2.97 -19.04
C ALA A 65 12.94 2.72 -20.49
N THR A 66 13.02 3.76 -21.30
CA THR A 66 13.67 3.65 -22.62
C THR A 66 15.18 3.77 -22.48
N ALA A 67 15.92 3.18 -23.42
CA ALA A 67 17.36 3.37 -23.55
C ALA A 67 17.74 4.86 -23.51
N LYS A 68 18.89 5.18 -22.92
CA LYS A 68 19.43 6.56 -22.87
C LYS A 68 20.85 6.59 -23.40
N LEU A 69 21.17 7.63 -24.17
CA LEU A 69 22.54 7.92 -24.58
C LEU A 69 23.25 8.70 -23.48
N LEU A 70 24.35 8.17 -22.95
CA LEU A 70 25.19 8.80 -21.95
C LEU A 70 26.63 8.86 -22.46
N GLU A 71 27.14 10.05 -22.75
CA GLU A 71 28.52 10.27 -23.23
C GLU A 71 28.90 9.34 -24.41
N GLY A 72 27.97 9.13 -25.36
CA GLY A 72 28.18 8.29 -26.54
C GLY A 72 27.95 6.79 -26.32
N VAL A 73 27.59 6.36 -25.10
CA VAL A 73 27.25 4.97 -24.77
C VAL A 73 25.74 4.84 -24.61
N THR A 74 25.12 3.91 -25.34
CA THR A 74 23.71 3.56 -25.14
C THR A 74 23.57 2.70 -23.89
N ILE A 75 22.78 3.18 -22.94
CA ILE A 75 22.44 2.49 -21.69
C ILE A 75 21.04 1.92 -21.82
N GLU A 76 20.96 0.60 -21.92
CA GLU A 76 19.71 -0.15 -21.98
C GLU A 76 19.20 -0.49 -20.57
N PRO A 77 17.87 -0.59 -20.36
CA PRO A 77 17.31 -1.17 -19.14
C PRO A 77 17.77 -2.62 -18.96
N LEU A 78 17.94 -3.04 -17.70
CA LEU A 78 18.31 -4.43 -17.38
C LEU A 78 17.19 -5.45 -17.68
N GLY A 79 15.94 -4.99 -17.64
CA GLY A 79 14.75 -5.84 -17.79
C GLY A 79 13.46 -5.05 -17.89
N ASN A 80 12.34 -5.76 -18.02
CA ASN A 80 11.00 -5.18 -18.18
C ASN A 80 10.52 -4.46 -16.91
N GLU A 81 11.07 -4.84 -15.76
CA GLU A 81 10.76 -4.31 -14.44
C GLU A 81 11.39 -2.93 -14.16
N ALA A 82 12.26 -2.43 -15.05
CA ALA A 82 13.04 -1.21 -14.83
C ALA A 82 12.18 0.03 -14.48
N GLY A 83 10.93 0.09 -14.95
CA GLY A 83 9.99 1.17 -14.61
C GLY A 83 9.59 1.21 -13.14
N THR A 84 9.67 0.07 -12.46
CA THR A 84 9.30 -0.07 -11.04
C THR A 84 10.44 0.21 -10.08
N PHE A 85 11.63 0.55 -10.62
CA PHE A 85 12.79 0.89 -9.80
C PHE A 85 12.50 2.09 -8.91
N GLY A 86 12.71 1.92 -7.60
CA GLY A 86 12.39 2.92 -6.58
C GLY A 86 11.16 2.61 -5.75
N LEU A 87 10.36 1.59 -6.09
CA LEU A 87 9.30 1.11 -5.19
C LEU A 87 9.93 0.64 -3.88
N PRO A 88 9.39 1.05 -2.71
CA PRO A 88 9.95 0.66 -1.44
C PRO A 88 9.66 -0.81 -1.14
N GLY A 89 10.61 -1.51 -0.52
CA GLY A 89 10.53 -2.94 -0.20
C GLY A 89 10.26 -3.27 1.28
N GLY A 90 10.29 -2.28 2.19
CA GLY A 90 10.13 -2.50 3.62
C GLY A 90 8.66 -2.67 4.07
N PHE A 91 8.47 -3.00 5.34
CA PHE A 91 7.14 -3.30 5.91
C PHE A 91 6.54 -2.14 6.72
N THR A 92 7.15 -0.96 6.67
CA THR A 92 6.57 0.22 7.31
C THR A 92 5.22 0.56 6.70
N SER A 93 4.38 1.24 7.47
CA SER A 93 3.04 1.67 7.03
C SER A 93 3.07 2.45 5.71
N THR A 94 4.04 3.34 5.57
CA THR A 94 4.21 4.26 4.44
C THR A 94 4.69 3.52 3.20
N GLU A 95 5.61 2.56 3.35
CA GLU A 95 6.09 1.72 2.25
C GLU A 95 5.02 0.75 1.75
N ARG A 96 4.27 0.11 2.67
CA ARG A 96 3.11 -0.74 2.31
C ARG A 96 2.04 0.06 1.57
N PHE A 97 1.76 1.30 1.99
CA PHE A 97 0.79 2.16 1.31
C PHE A 97 1.21 2.46 -0.13
N VAL A 98 2.47 2.86 -0.34
CA VAL A 98 3.01 3.17 -1.68
C VAL A 98 2.92 1.95 -2.59
N ARG A 99 3.36 0.77 -2.12
CA ARG A 99 3.28 -0.46 -2.91
C ARG A 99 1.83 -0.80 -3.27
N MET A 100 0.93 -0.80 -2.30
CA MET A 100 -0.49 -1.13 -2.53
C MET A 100 -1.16 -0.15 -3.49
N ALA A 101 -0.93 1.15 -3.32
CA ALA A 101 -1.48 2.17 -4.22
C ALA A 101 -0.99 1.99 -5.65
N PHE A 102 0.32 1.77 -5.85
CA PHE A 102 0.88 1.52 -7.18
C PHE A 102 0.33 0.22 -7.80
N MET A 103 0.35 -0.88 -7.05
CA MET A 103 -0.08 -2.18 -7.57
C MET A 103 -1.58 -2.19 -7.88
N LYS A 104 -2.43 -1.66 -7.00
CA LYS A 104 -3.87 -1.55 -7.24
C LYS A 104 -4.19 -0.73 -8.48
N ALA A 105 -3.45 0.36 -8.72
CA ALA A 105 -3.66 1.21 -9.89
C ALA A 105 -3.24 0.56 -11.22
N ASN A 106 -2.36 -0.45 -11.19
CA ASN A 106 -1.76 -1.04 -12.40
C ASN A 106 -2.09 -2.53 -12.59
N ILE A 107 -2.78 -3.17 -11.63
CA ILE A 107 -3.17 -4.58 -11.76
C ILE A 107 -4.22 -4.71 -12.89
N ALA A 108 -4.00 -5.71 -13.74
CA ALA A 108 -4.88 -5.95 -14.88
C ALA A 108 -6.30 -6.27 -14.39
N GLN A 109 -7.26 -5.48 -14.85
CA GLN A 109 -8.68 -5.78 -14.68
C GLN A 109 -9.03 -6.84 -15.72
N ASN A 110 -9.36 -8.03 -15.25
CA ASN A 110 -9.83 -9.10 -16.10
C ASN A 110 -11.32 -9.18 -15.82
N ASN A 111 -12.21 -9.09 -16.83
CA ASN A 111 -13.67 -9.12 -16.63
C ASN A 111 -14.19 -10.50 -16.15
N ASP A 112 -13.49 -11.09 -15.18
CA ASP A 112 -13.60 -12.39 -14.59
C ASP A 112 -13.51 -12.20 -13.07
N LYS A 113 -14.64 -12.41 -12.41
CA LYS A 113 -14.79 -12.19 -10.97
C LYS A 113 -13.88 -13.08 -10.14
N GLU A 114 -13.56 -14.28 -10.61
CA GLU A 114 -12.67 -15.20 -9.89
C GLU A 114 -11.24 -14.68 -9.94
N MET A 115 -10.83 -14.15 -11.09
CA MET A 115 -9.52 -13.51 -11.25
C MET A 115 -9.44 -12.19 -10.47
N ASP A 116 -10.50 -11.39 -10.43
CA ASP A 116 -10.53 -10.17 -9.63
C ASP A 116 -10.43 -10.46 -8.13
N LEU A 117 -11.10 -11.51 -7.65
CA LEU A 117 -10.95 -12.00 -6.28
C LEU A 117 -9.52 -12.46 -6.00
N MET A 118 -8.92 -13.23 -6.91
CA MET A 118 -7.54 -13.69 -6.76
C MET A 118 -6.55 -12.51 -6.76
N ASN A 119 -6.77 -11.53 -7.63
CA ASN A 119 -6.00 -10.29 -7.69
C ASN A 119 -6.01 -9.54 -6.35
N ALA A 120 -7.14 -9.53 -5.63
CA ALA A 120 -7.19 -8.93 -4.29
C ALA A 120 -6.21 -9.62 -3.32
N PHE A 121 -6.13 -10.96 -3.33
CA PHE A 121 -5.16 -11.69 -2.51
C PHE A 121 -3.71 -11.45 -2.97
N TYR A 122 -3.43 -11.43 -4.28
CA TYR A 122 -2.09 -11.12 -4.78
C TYR A 122 -1.61 -9.71 -4.40
N LEU A 123 -2.52 -8.73 -4.36
CA LEU A 123 -2.20 -7.41 -3.84
C LEU A 123 -1.81 -7.50 -2.36
N LEU A 124 -2.61 -8.19 -1.54
CA LEU A 124 -2.32 -8.35 -0.10
C LEU A 124 -1.03 -9.12 0.17
N ASP A 125 -0.65 -10.08 -0.68
CA ASP A 125 0.59 -10.83 -0.57
C ASP A 125 1.84 -9.95 -0.70
N ALA A 126 1.77 -8.88 -1.50
CA ALA A 126 2.86 -7.94 -1.67
C ALA A 126 3.18 -7.11 -0.41
N VAL A 127 2.31 -7.17 0.59
CA VAL A 127 2.48 -6.53 1.90
C VAL A 127 2.32 -7.49 3.07
N ASN A 128 2.26 -8.80 2.80
CA ASN A 128 2.23 -9.85 3.81
C ASN A 128 3.57 -9.86 4.57
N ILE A 129 3.50 -9.81 5.90
CA ILE A 129 4.67 -9.79 6.79
C ILE A 129 4.89 -11.22 7.32
N PRO A 130 5.95 -11.92 6.89
CA PRO A 130 6.28 -13.24 7.42
C PRO A 130 6.76 -13.16 8.88
N ILE A 131 6.52 -14.24 9.63
CA ILE A 131 6.99 -14.37 11.01
C ILE A 131 8.52 -14.22 11.06
N GLY A 132 9.00 -13.38 11.98
CA GLY A 132 10.43 -13.17 12.25
C GLY A 132 11.08 -12.02 11.47
N ILE A 133 10.39 -11.44 10.48
CA ILE A 133 10.91 -10.31 9.70
C ILE A 133 10.79 -8.99 10.46
N VAL A 134 9.68 -8.78 11.18
CA VAL A 134 9.48 -7.61 12.05
C VAL A 134 9.44 -8.07 13.51
N ARG A 135 10.46 -7.67 14.27
CA ARG A 135 10.71 -8.12 15.65
C ARG A 135 10.78 -6.91 16.59
N PRO A 136 9.69 -6.57 17.28
CA PRO A 136 9.72 -5.58 18.35
C PRO A 136 10.69 -6.02 19.46
N HIS A 137 11.31 -5.06 20.17
CA HIS A 137 12.22 -5.37 21.27
C HIS A 137 11.51 -6.01 22.48
N ASP A 138 10.29 -5.55 22.77
CA ASP A 138 9.55 -5.88 23.99
C ASP A 138 8.17 -6.49 23.71
N ALA A 139 8.00 -7.13 22.54
CA ALA A 139 6.75 -7.79 22.17
C ALA A 139 6.99 -8.97 21.22
N ASP A 140 5.95 -9.78 21.01
CA ASP A 140 5.97 -10.86 20.04
C ASP A 140 6.21 -10.36 18.60
N ASN A 141 6.57 -11.30 17.72
CA ASN A 141 6.74 -11.02 16.30
C ASN A 141 5.52 -10.28 15.74
N HIS A 142 5.76 -9.27 14.90
CA HIS A 142 4.72 -8.61 14.13
C HIS A 142 4.63 -9.26 12.76
N TYR A 143 3.49 -9.87 12.45
CA TYR A 143 3.28 -10.64 11.21
C TYR A 143 1.83 -10.56 10.77
N THR A 144 1.57 -10.89 9.50
CA THR A 144 0.21 -10.97 8.97
C THR A 144 -0.46 -12.25 9.48
N MET A 145 -1.44 -12.09 10.39
CA MET A 145 -2.15 -13.24 10.98
C MET A 145 -3.17 -13.87 10.01
N TYR A 146 -3.87 -13.06 9.22
CA TYR A 146 -4.87 -13.49 8.24
C TYR A 146 -5.05 -12.42 7.14
N GLN A 147 -5.68 -12.81 6.03
CA GLN A 147 -6.13 -11.94 4.93
C GLN A 147 -7.61 -12.26 4.66
N THR A 148 -8.42 -11.23 4.39
CA THR A 148 -9.87 -11.31 4.17
C THR A 148 -10.32 -10.36 3.09
#